data_AF-K2B0M4-F1
#
_entry.id   AF-K2B0M4-F1
#
_cell.length_a   1.000
_cell.length_b   1.000
_cell.length_c   1.000
_cell.angle_alpha   90.00
_cell.angle_beta   90.00
_cell.angle_gamma   90.00
#
_symmetry.space_group_name_H-M   'P 1'
#
loop_
_entity.id
_entity.type
_entity.pdbx_description
1 polymer ?
#
loop_
_entity_poly.entity_id
_entity_poly.type
_entity_poly.pdbx_seq_one_letter_code
_entity_poly.pdbx_strand_id
1 'polypeptide(L)'
;MGGQLKPIIDESKTLLLLLPTNPPFDTVAAGLGMYLALRGQKEVSIACETQMTVEHNRLVGVNKISPEVGNKNLVIRFKNYRADDIERVSYDIENGEFRLTVIPKPKNSAPQKEHVHVAYSGVAATTLLL
;
A
#
# COMPACT_ATOMS: atom_id res chain seq x y z
N MET A 1 -26.19 -10.76 14.61
CA MET A 1 -25.27 -9.88 13.85
C MET A 1 -24.36 -10.63 12.87
N GLY A 2 -23.90 -11.87 13.13
CA GLY A 2 -23.05 -12.62 12.18
C GLY A 2 -23.70 -13.04 10.84
N GLY A 3 -25.04 -13.00 10.73
CA GLY A 3 -25.75 -13.47 9.53
C GLY A 3 -25.70 -12.55 8.31
N GLN A 4 -25.39 -11.26 8.47
CA GLN A 4 -25.38 -10.29 7.35
C GLN A 4 -23.98 -10.04 6.78
N LEU A 5 -22.92 -10.29 7.55
CA LEU A 5 -21.54 -10.09 7.11
C LEU A 5 -21.05 -11.23 6.22
N LYS A 6 -21.48 -12.47 6.50
CA LYS A 6 -21.02 -13.65 5.77
C LYS A 6 -21.34 -13.57 4.26
N PRO A 7 -22.57 -13.25 3.82
CA PRO A 7 -22.86 -13.11 2.39
C PRO A 7 -21.98 -12.05 1.70
N ILE A 8 -21.78 -10.90 2.36
CA ILE A 8 -20.93 -9.81 1.84
C ILE A 8 -19.50 -10.31 1.62
N ILE A 9 -18.92 -10.98 2.62
CA ILE A 9 -17.57 -11.53 2.54
C ILE A 9 -17.50 -12.61 1.45
N ASP A 10 -18.50 -13.50 1.38
CA ASP A 10 -18.55 -14.61 0.43
C ASP A 10 -18.61 -14.10 -1.02
N GLU A 11 -19.38 -13.04 -1.30
CA GLU A 11 -19.50 -12.40 -2.62
C GLU A 11 -18.27 -11.56 -3.01
N SER A 12 -17.50 -11.10 -2.02
CA SER A 12 -16.30 -10.27 -2.25
C SER A 12 -15.16 -11.08 -2.88
N LYS A 13 -14.57 -10.57 -3.96
CA LYS A 13 -13.33 -11.13 -4.54
C LYS A 13 -12.09 -10.59 -3.85
N THR A 14 -12.08 -9.29 -3.57
CA THR A 14 -10.96 -8.60 -2.93
C THR A 14 -11.45 -7.82 -1.70
N LEU A 15 -10.74 -7.97 -0.60
CA LEU A 15 -11.09 -7.40 0.70
C LEU A 15 -9.96 -6.50 1.20
N LEU A 16 -10.32 -5.31 1.66
CA LEU A 16 -9.42 -4.45 2.41
C LEU A 16 -9.92 -4.35 3.85
N LEU A 17 -9.07 -4.76 4.79
CA LEU A 17 -9.27 -4.59 6.23
C LEU A 17 -8.50 -3.34 6.66
N LEU A 18 -9.19 -2.36 7.22
CA LEU A 18 -8.57 -1.18 7.79
C LEU A 18 -8.63 -1.24 9.31
N LEU A 19 -7.50 -0.98 9.95
CA LEU A 19 -7.44 -0.79 11.39
C LEU A 19 -7.55 0.71 11.72
N PRO A 20 -8.16 1.08 12.85
CA PRO A 20 -8.20 2.46 13.31
C PRO A 20 -6.79 2.98 13.60
N THR A 21 -6.63 4.30 13.70
CA THR A 21 -5.39 4.91 14.17
C THR A 21 -5.15 4.56 15.63
N ASN A 22 -3.89 4.31 15.98
CA ASN A 22 -3.45 3.84 17.30
C ASN A 22 -4.30 2.65 17.82
N PRO A 23 -4.39 1.56 17.05
CA PRO A 23 -5.29 0.46 17.39
C PRO A 23 -4.80 -0.23 18.67
N PRO A 24 -5.69 -0.58 19.60
CA PRO A 24 -5.31 -1.39 20.76
C PRO A 24 -4.95 -2.81 20.30
N PHE A 25 -4.18 -3.53 21.13
CA PHE A 25 -3.71 -4.89 20.83
C PHE A 25 -4.82 -5.84 20.36
N ASP A 26 -5.99 -5.78 20.99
CA ASP A 26 -7.15 -6.62 20.65
C ASP A 26 -7.68 -6.34 19.24
N THR A 27 -7.75 -5.06 18.82
CA THR A 27 -8.17 -4.68 17.48
C THR A 27 -7.18 -5.19 16.43
N VAL A 28 -5.87 -5.10 16.72
CA VAL A 28 -4.84 -5.66 15.83
C VAL A 28 -4.96 -7.19 15.75
N ALA A 29 -5.18 -7.85 16.88
CA ALA A 29 -5.36 -9.30 16.94
C ALA A 29 -6.60 -9.77 16.18
N ALA A 30 -7.74 -9.09 16.34
CA ALA A 30 -8.99 -9.39 15.64
C ALA A 30 -8.85 -9.18 14.13
N GLY A 31 -8.27 -8.04 13.71
CA GLY A 31 -8.03 -7.77 12.29
C GLY A 31 -7.07 -8.77 11.65
N LEU A 32 -5.98 -9.13 12.35
CA LEU A 32 -5.05 -10.17 11.89
C LEU A 32 -5.71 -11.55 11.85
N GLY A 33 -6.54 -11.90 12.83
CA GLY A 33 -7.28 -13.14 12.83
C GLY A 33 -8.18 -13.26 11.60
N MET A 34 -8.91 -12.20 11.27
CA MET A 34 -9.75 -12.14 10.07
C MET A 34 -8.91 -12.21 8.78
N TYR A 35 -7.82 -11.46 8.71
CA TYR A 35 -6.87 -11.49 7.59
C TYR A 35 -6.36 -12.92 7.34
N LEU A 36 -5.89 -13.60 8.38
CA LEU A 36 -5.34 -14.95 8.28
C LEU A 36 -6.40 -15.99 7.91
N ALA A 37 -7.63 -15.84 8.40
CA ALA A 37 -8.73 -16.74 8.05
C ALA A 37 -9.13 -16.65 6.57
N LEU A 38 -9.08 -15.44 5.98
CA LEU A 38 -9.59 -15.18 4.63
C LEU A 38 -8.52 -15.24 3.53
N ARG A 39 -7.24 -14.98 3.85
CA ARG A 39 -6.14 -14.93 2.86
C ARG A 39 -5.88 -16.23 2.10
N GLY A 40 -6.38 -17.37 2.59
CA GLY A 40 -6.27 -18.66 1.90
C GLY A 40 -7.32 -18.86 0.80
N GLN A 41 -8.34 -18.00 0.75
CA GLN A 41 -9.49 -18.14 -0.14
C GLN A 41 -9.75 -16.91 -1.00
N LYS A 42 -9.32 -15.73 -0.53
CA LYS A 42 -9.61 -14.42 -1.15
C LYS A 42 -8.35 -13.56 -1.14
N GLU A 43 -8.32 -12.56 -2.03
CA GLU A 43 -7.28 -11.53 -1.97
C GLU A 43 -7.61 -10.54 -0.85
N VAL A 44 -6.84 -10.60 0.24
CA VAL A 44 -7.08 -9.76 1.42
C VAL A 44 -5.86 -8.89 1.67
N SER A 45 -6.09 -7.60 1.84
CA SER A 45 -5.09 -6.64 2.32
C SER A 45 -5.49 -6.14 3.70
N ILE A 46 -4.51 -5.91 4.57
CA ILE A 46 -4.73 -5.30 5.89
C ILE A 46 -3.81 -4.09 6.02
N ALA A 47 -4.37 -2.98 6.46
CA ALA A 47 -3.62 -1.72 6.56
C ALA A 47 -3.99 -0.92 7.82
N CYS A 48 -3.01 -0.17 8.31
CA CYS A 48 -3.14 0.74 9.44
C CYS A 48 -2.15 1.88 9.26
N GLU A 49 -2.60 3.12 9.36
CA GLU A 49 -1.72 4.28 9.30
C GLU A 49 -0.67 4.27 10.43
N THR A 50 -1.06 3.82 11.62
CA THR A 50 -0.15 3.69 12.76
C THR A 50 0.76 2.48 12.59
N GLN A 51 2.07 2.71 12.65
CA GLN A 51 3.05 1.64 12.58
C GLN A 51 2.95 0.70 13.79
N MET A 52 2.95 -0.60 13.55
CA MET A 52 2.92 -1.61 14.61
C MET A 52 4.22 -1.57 15.41
N THR A 53 4.10 -1.45 16.73
CA THR A 53 5.25 -1.44 17.65
C THR A 53 5.61 -2.86 18.13
N VAL A 54 6.68 -2.97 18.92
CA VAL A 54 7.14 -4.22 19.56
C VAL A 54 6.07 -4.88 20.44
N GLU A 55 5.08 -4.13 20.94
CA GLU A 55 3.98 -4.69 21.74
C GLU A 55 3.14 -5.70 20.94
N HIS A 56 3.12 -5.59 19.61
CA HIS A 56 2.40 -6.46 18.70
C HIS A 56 3.24 -7.64 18.19
N ASN A 57 4.50 -7.80 18.64
CA ASN A 57 5.42 -8.80 18.10
C ASN A 57 4.97 -10.25 18.28
N ARG A 58 4.05 -10.50 19.22
CA ARG A 58 3.47 -11.83 19.48
C ARG A 58 2.38 -12.20 18.49
N LEU A 59 1.90 -11.24 17.70
CA LEU A 59 0.85 -11.47 16.71
C LEU A 59 1.45 -11.97 15.40
N VAL A 60 1.05 -13.19 15.02
CA VAL A 60 1.49 -13.80 13.77
C VAL A 60 0.99 -12.97 12.59
N GLY A 61 1.90 -12.62 11.69
CA GLY A 61 1.57 -11.84 10.50
C GLY A 61 1.42 -10.33 10.75
N VAL A 62 1.83 -9.80 11.91
CA VAL A 62 1.85 -8.35 12.18
C VAL A 62 2.61 -7.55 11.12
N ASN A 63 3.64 -8.17 10.52
CA ASN A 63 4.42 -7.60 9.41
C ASN A 63 3.66 -7.53 8.07
N LYS A 64 2.42 -8.01 8.01
CA LYS A 64 1.53 -7.90 6.85
C LYS A 64 0.65 -6.66 6.88
N ILE A 65 0.58 -5.97 8.03
CA ILE A 65 -0.15 -4.72 8.17
C ILE A 65 0.66 -3.64 7.44
N SER A 66 0.10 -3.14 6.34
CA SER A 66 0.70 -2.10 5.52
C SER A 66 0.35 -0.71 6.06
N PRO A 67 1.31 0.25 6.10
CA PRO A 67 0.99 1.65 6.34
C PRO A 67 0.29 2.31 5.14
N GLU A 68 0.36 1.68 3.96
CA GLU A 68 -0.20 2.21 2.72
C GLU A 68 -1.43 1.42 2.27
N VAL A 69 -2.46 2.16 1.88
CA VAL A 69 -3.72 1.67 1.34
C VAL A 69 -3.72 1.93 -0.16
N GLY A 70 -3.08 1.03 -0.92
CA GLY A 70 -3.02 1.16 -2.37
C GLY A 70 -2.18 0.07 -3.00
N ASN A 71 -2.70 -0.53 -4.07
CA ASN A 71 -1.95 -1.49 -4.90
C ASN A 71 -2.26 -1.34 -6.39
N LYS A 72 -3.13 -0.40 -6.76
CA LYS A 72 -3.61 -0.27 -8.14
C LYS A 72 -2.64 0.51 -9.01
N ASN A 73 -2.13 1.63 -8.51
CA ASN A 73 -1.28 2.54 -9.25
C ASN A 73 0.05 2.71 -8.52
N LEU A 74 1.16 2.61 -9.25
CA LEU A 74 2.49 2.98 -8.76
C LEU A 74 2.67 4.50 -8.91
N VAL A 75 3.03 5.19 -7.84
CA VAL A 75 3.30 6.62 -7.82
C VAL A 75 4.77 6.85 -7.52
N ILE A 76 5.48 7.44 -8.46
CA ILE A 76 6.89 7.86 -8.29
C ILE A 76 6.91 9.37 -8.05
N ARG A 77 7.43 9.79 -6.90
CA ARG A 77 7.54 11.20 -6.51
C ARG A 77 8.98 11.54 -6.18
N PHE A 78 9.50 12.64 -6.71
CA PHE A 78 10.81 13.16 -6.32
C PHE A 78 10.63 14.15 -5.18
N LYS A 79 10.95 13.75 -3.94
CA LYS A 79 10.97 14.65 -2.78
C LYS A 79 12.27 15.45 -2.76
N ASN A 80 12.20 16.68 -2.25
CA ASN A 80 13.35 17.59 -2.16
C ASN A 80 14.05 17.86 -3.50
N TYR A 81 13.31 17.68 -4.60
CA TYR A 81 13.76 17.97 -5.95
C TYR A 81 12.75 18.92 -6.60
N ARG A 82 13.23 20.02 -7.18
CA ARG A 82 12.33 21.04 -7.74
C ARG A 82 11.79 20.53 -9.08
N ALA A 83 10.47 20.44 -9.20
CA ALA A 83 9.83 20.00 -10.44
C ALA A 83 10.18 20.91 -11.63
N ASP A 84 10.39 22.21 -11.39
CA ASP A 84 10.80 23.19 -12.40
C ASP A 84 12.18 22.91 -13.00
N ASP A 85 13.01 22.11 -12.33
CA ASP A 85 14.33 21.74 -12.83
C ASP A 85 14.26 20.59 -13.83
N ILE A 86 13.09 19.95 -14.00
CA ILE A 86 12.83 18.93 -15.01
C ILE A 86 12.55 19.61 -16.35
N GLU A 87 13.27 19.20 -17.39
CA GLU A 87 12.98 19.59 -18.77
C GLU A 87 11.96 18.65 -19.39
N ARG A 88 12.19 17.33 -19.27
CA ARG A 88 11.32 16.31 -19.84
C ARG A 88 11.38 15.01 -19.04
N VAL A 89 10.25 14.31 -18.98
CA VAL A 89 10.18 12.91 -18.56
C VAL A 89 9.78 12.07 -19.77
N SER A 90 10.55 11.02 -20.06
CA SER A 90 10.21 10.05 -21.11
C SER A 90 10.02 8.66 -20.52
N TYR A 91 9.14 7.89 -21.11
CA TYR A 91 8.98 6.47 -20.81
C TYR A 91 9.26 5.65 -22.07
N ASP A 92 9.82 4.47 -21.88
CA ASP A 92 10.07 3.51 -22.94
C ASP A 92 10.08 2.08 -22.38
N ILE A 93 9.95 1.09 -23.25
CA ILE A 93 10.02 -0.32 -22.88
C ILE A 93 11.22 -0.90 -23.62
N GLU A 94 12.26 -1.26 -22.88
CA GLU A 94 13.49 -1.85 -23.41
C GLU A 94 13.67 -3.23 -22.79
N ASN A 95 13.85 -4.28 -23.61
CA ASN A 95 13.97 -5.67 -23.16
C ASN A 95 12.80 -6.18 -22.29
N GLY A 96 11.61 -5.58 -22.43
CA GLY A 96 10.44 -5.92 -21.61
C GLY A 96 10.41 -5.22 -20.24
N GLU A 97 11.39 -4.37 -19.93
CA GLU A 97 11.43 -3.58 -18.72
C GLU A 97 10.88 -2.17 -18.99
N PHE A 98 10.02 -1.69 -18.09
CA PHE A 98 9.54 -0.31 -18.13
C PHE A 98 10.64 0.62 -17.63
N ARG A 99 11.10 1.55 -18.49
CA ARG A 99 12.07 2.58 -18.14
C ARG A 99 11.40 3.94 -18.12
N LEU A 100 11.67 4.70 -17.06
CA LEU A 100 11.33 6.12 -16.95
C LEU A 100 12.64 6.92 -16.84
N THR A 101 12.87 7.81 -17.79
CA THR A 101 14.05 8.68 -17.84
C THR A 101 13.65 10.11 -17.53
N VAL A 102 14.24 10.69 -16.48
CA VAL A 102 14.05 12.10 -16.11
C VAL A 102 15.23 12.90 -16.62
N ILE A 103 14.96 13.88 -17.48
CA ILE A 103 15.95 14.75 -18.08
C ILE A 103 15.84 16.12 -17.41
N PRO A 104 16.84 16.55 -16.62
CA PRO A 104 16.87 17.88 -16.02
C PRO A 104 17.22 18.94 -17.07
N LYS A 105 16.86 20.19 -16.79
CA LYS A 105 17.29 21.35 -17.59
C LYS A 105 18.81 21.50 -17.57
N PRO A 106 19.41 22.13 -18.59
CA PRO A 106 20.85 22.39 -18.61
C PRO A 106 21.32 23.09 -17.34
N LYS A 107 22.46 22.64 -16.79
CA LYS A 107 23.08 23.11 -15.53
C LYS A 107 22.39 22.66 -14.24
N ASN A 108 21.31 21.88 -14.31
CA ASN A 108 20.70 21.22 -13.15
C ASN A 108 21.16 19.76 -13.03
N SER A 109 21.27 19.27 -11.80
CA SER A 109 21.60 17.86 -11.52
C SER A 109 20.36 16.97 -11.65
N ALA A 110 20.55 15.73 -12.11
CA ALA A 110 19.47 14.74 -12.12
C ALA A 110 19.02 14.38 -10.68
N PRO A 111 17.77 13.91 -10.50
CA PRO A 111 17.32 13.41 -9.20
C PRO A 111 18.21 12.24 -8.74
N GLN A 112 18.65 12.29 -7.48
CA GLN A 112 19.37 11.19 -6.84
C GLN A 112 18.40 10.13 -6.31
N LYS A 113 18.91 8.95 -5.95
CA LYS A 113 18.10 7.81 -5.49
C LYS A 113 17.28 8.16 -4.25
N GLU A 114 17.85 8.98 -3.38
CA GLU A 114 17.27 9.43 -2.11
C GLU A 114 16.07 10.37 -2.33
N HIS A 115 16.01 11.04 -3.47
CA HIS A 115 14.86 11.87 -3.86
C HIS A 115 13.68 11.00 -4.31
N VAL A 116 13.93 9.79 -4.82
CA VAL A 116 12.90 8.91 -5.37
C VAL A 116 12.08 8.27 -4.25
N HIS A 117 10.83 8.68 -4.13
CA HIS A 117 9.85 8.05 -3.26
C HIS A 117 8.83 7.31 -4.11
N VAL A 118 8.76 6.01 -3.88
CA VAL A 118 7.76 5.13 -4.47
C VAL A 118 6.65 4.94 -3.45
N ALA A 119 5.42 5.16 -3.88
CA ALA A 119 4.22 4.88 -3.11
C ALA A 119 3.19 4.22 -4.01
N TYR A 120 2.19 3.60 -3.43
CA TYR A 120 1.05 3.09 -4.19
C TYR A 120 -0.19 3.95 -3.94
N SER A 121 -1.04 4.08 -4.95
CA SER A 121 -2.33 4.76 -4.82
C SER A 121 -3.45 3.98 -5.49
N GLY A 122 -4.68 4.23 -5.04
CA GLY A 122 -5.86 3.54 -5.52
C GLY A 122 -6.03 2.16 -4.88
N VAL A 123 -7.23 1.95 -4.34
CA VAL A 123 -7.62 0.70 -3.68
C VAL A 123 -8.33 -0.17 -4.70
N ALA A 124 -7.77 -1.33 -5.02
CA ALA A 124 -8.45 -2.35 -5.82
C ALA A 124 -9.22 -3.34 -4.94
N ALA A 125 -9.98 -2.84 -3.95
CA ALA A 125 -10.82 -3.65 -3.09
C ALA A 125 -12.29 -3.51 -3.50
N THR A 126 -12.98 -4.63 -3.71
CA THR A 126 -14.42 -4.62 -3.94
C THR A 126 -15.18 -4.35 -2.65
N THR A 127 -14.58 -4.70 -1.51
CA THR A 127 -15.22 -4.57 -0.20
C THR A 127 -14.23 -4.07 0.83
N LEU A 128 -14.68 -3.08 1.60
CA LEU A 128 -13.96 -2.43 2.68
C LEU A 128 -14.59 -2.84 4.01
N LEU A 129 -13.76 -3.26 4.96
CA LEU A 129 -14.14 -3.47 6.35
C LEU A 129 -13.32 -2.53 7.23
N LEU A 130 -14.03 -1.79 8.08
CA LEU A 130 -13.52 -0.77 9.01
C LEU A 130 -13.70 -1.25 10.46
#